data_AF-A0A140DSS4-F1
#
_entry.id   AF-A0A140DSS4-F1
#
_cell.length_a   1.000
_cell.length_b   1.000
_cell.length_c   1.000
_cell.angle_alpha   90.00
_cell.angle_beta   90.00
_cell.angle_gamma   90.00
#
_symmetry.space_group_name_H-M   'P 1'
#
loop_
_entity.id
_entity.type
_entity.pdbx_description
1 polymer ?
#
loop_
_entity_poly.entity_id
_entity_poly.type
_entity_poly.pdbx_seq_one_letter_code
_entity_poly.pdbx_strand_id
1 'polypeptide(L)' 'MEAFFESTDFEDAIRNAISVGGDSDTLAAITGSIAEAYYGVPEDIRNRAEEFLDDRLSGILKEFEQRFPAKVEV' A
#
# COMPACT_ATOMS: atom_id res chain seq x y z
N MET A 1 10.50 -6.27 6.07
CA MET A 1 11.22 -5.96 4.82
C MET A 1 11.43 -7.20 3.95
N GLU A 2 11.71 -8.37 4.52
CA GLU A 2 11.77 -9.65 3.76
C GLU A 2 10.52 -9.84 2.87
N ALA A 3 9.32 -9.57 3.41
CA ALA A 3 8.07 -9.60 2.65
C ALA A 3 8.04 -8.75 1.37
N PHE A 4 8.72 -7.58 1.33
CA PHE A 4 8.83 -6.76 0.11
C PHE A 4 9.93 -7.28 -0.81
N PHE A 5 11.08 -7.67 -0.26
CA PHE A 5 12.21 -8.12 -1.06
C PHE A 5 11.95 -9.44 -1.80
N GLU A 6 11.03 -10.26 -1.27
CA GLU A 6 10.62 -11.51 -1.90
C GLU A 6 9.37 -11.36 -2.79
N SER A 7 8.77 -10.17 -2.86
CA SER A 7 7.53 -9.98 -3.62
C SER A 7 7.77 -9.66 -5.09
N THR A 8 6.79 -10.01 -5.93
CA THR A 8 6.81 -9.68 -7.38
C THR A 8 5.92 -8.51 -7.77
N ASP A 9 4.96 -8.18 -6.91
CA ASP A 9 3.98 -7.11 -7.10
C ASP A 9 3.49 -6.57 -5.75
N PHE A 10 2.57 -5.60 -5.78
CA PHE A 10 2.03 -4.97 -4.58
C PHE A 10 1.22 -5.96 -3.73
N GLU A 11 0.32 -6.71 -4.35
CA GLU A 11 -0.58 -7.61 -3.63
C GLU A 11 0.20 -8.74 -2.96
N ASP A 12 1.18 -9.30 -3.66
CA ASP A 12 2.09 -10.32 -3.14
C ASP A 12 2.91 -9.79 -1.95
N ALA A 13 3.40 -8.54 -2.01
CA ALA A 13 4.10 -7.91 -0.89
C ALA A 13 3.22 -7.83 0.37
N ILE A 14 1.96 -7.42 0.21
CA ILE A 14 0.99 -7.34 1.30
C ILE A 14 0.61 -8.73 1.82
N ARG A 15 0.37 -9.71 0.94
CA ARG A 15 0.07 -11.10 1.32
C ARG A 15 1.22 -11.74 2.08
N ASN A 16 2.46 -11.49 1.67
CA ASN A 16 3.65 -11.94 2.37
C ASN A 16 3.74 -11.30 3.75
N ALA A 17 3.53 -9.98 3.85
CA ALA A 17 3.52 -9.28 5.14
C ALA A 17 2.48 -9.85 6.11
N ILE A 18 1.27 -10.15 5.64
CA ILE A 18 0.22 -10.77 6.46
C ILE A 18 0.58 -12.20 6.87
N SER A 19 1.18 -12.97 5.94
CA SER A 19 1.50 -14.39 6.15
C SER A 19 2.66 -14.62 7.13
N VAL A 20 3.56 -13.64 7.28
CA VAL A 20 4.60 -13.64 8.32
C VAL A 20 3.98 -13.66 9.73
N GLY A 21 2.77 -13.10 9.89
CA GLY A 21 2.04 -13.08 11.15
C GLY A 21 2.62 -12.11 12.18
N GLY A 22 2.11 -12.18 13.42
CA GLY A 22 2.46 -11.22 14.48
C GLY A 22 1.74 -9.87 14.29
N ASP A 23 2.49 -8.77 14.40
CA ASP A 23 1.99 -7.39 14.25
C ASP A 23 1.83 -7.02 12.77
N SER A 24 0.88 -7.70 12.13
CA SER A 24 0.74 -7.75 10.67
C SER A 24 0.27 -6.43 10.08
N ASP A 25 -0.50 -5.64 10.83
CA ASP A 25 -0.94 -4.30 10.44
C ASP A 25 0.24 -3.32 10.36
N THR A 26 1.11 -3.30 11.37
CA THR A 26 2.34 -2.49 11.32
C THR A 26 3.25 -2.93 10.17
N LEU A 27 3.44 -4.25 10.01
CA LEU A 27 4.28 -4.78 8.95
C LEU A 27 3.73 -4.47 7.55
N ALA A 28 2.43 -4.63 7.35
CA ALA A 28 1.76 -4.34 6.08
C ALA A 28 1.76 -2.83 5.79
N ALA A 29 1.61 -1.95 6.79
CA ALA A 29 1.68 -0.51 6.59
C ALA A 29 3.06 -0.07 6.07
N ILE A 30 4.14 -0.59 6.65
CA ILE A 30 5.51 -0.28 6.21
C ILE A 30 5.77 -0.89 4.83
N THR A 31 5.47 -2.19 4.67
CA THR A 31 5.70 -2.93 3.42
C THR A 31 4.93 -2.31 2.26
N GLY A 32 3.66 -1.98 2.49
CA GLY A 32 2.77 -1.33 1.52
C GLY A 32 3.28 0.02 1.05
N SER A 33 3.77 0.87 1.96
CA SER A 33 4.33 2.19 1.57
C SER A 33 5.52 2.09 0.61
N ILE A 34 6.32 1.03 0.73
CA ILE A 34 7.48 0.79 -0.12
C ILE A 34 7.06 0.11 -1.43
N ALA A 35 6.15 -0.86 -1.34
CA ALA A 35 5.59 -1.56 -2.48
C ALA A 35 4.85 -0.60 -3.42
N GLU A 36 4.02 0.30 -2.88
CA GLU A 36 3.30 1.34 -3.63
C GLU A 36 4.26 2.24 -4.42
N ALA A 37 5.32 2.73 -3.77
CA ALA A 37 6.32 3.57 -4.42
C ALA A 37 7.11 2.82 -5.51
N TYR A 38 7.26 1.50 -5.40
CA TYR A 38 8.04 0.69 -6.34
C TYR A 38 7.16 0.17 -7.50
N TYR A 39 6.13 -0.61 -7.19
CA TYR A 39 5.22 -1.30 -8.12
C TYR A 39 4.01 -0.46 -8.56
N GLY A 40 3.50 0.41 -7.68
CA GLY A 40 2.15 0.95 -7.77
C GLY A 40 1.15 0.15 -6.94
N VAL A 41 -0.13 0.51 -7.01
CA VAL A 41 -1.23 -0.22 -6.34
C VAL A 41 -2.31 -0.57 -7.36
N PRO A 42 -2.88 -1.79 -7.34
CA PRO A 42 -4.03 -2.14 -8.16
C PRO A 42 -5.23 -1.26 -7.84
N GLU A 43 -5.96 -0.81 -8.87
CA GLU A 43 -7.08 0.13 -8.70
C GLU A 43 -8.18 -0.41 -7.79
N ASP A 44 -8.48 -1.71 -7.85
CA ASP A 44 -9.51 -2.33 -7.02
C ASP A 44 -9.14 -2.33 -5.54
N ILE A 45 -7.87 -2.65 -5.22
CA ILE A 45 -7.34 -2.58 -3.85
C ILE A 45 -7.35 -1.13 -3.36
N ARG A 46 -6.89 -0.19 -4.20
CA ARG A 46 -6.86 1.23 -3.87
C ARG A 46 -8.26 1.79 -3.59
N ASN A 47 -9.20 1.57 -4.52
CA ASN A 47 -10.57 2.04 -4.40
C ASN A 47 -11.21 1.50 -3.12
N ARG A 48 -10.97 0.22 -2.80
CA ARG A 48 -11.46 -0.37 -1.56
C ARG A 48 -10.78 0.22 -0.32
N ALA A 49 -9.48 0.50 -0.36
CA ALA A 49 -8.76 1.11 0.74
C ALA A 49 -9.26 2.55 1.04
N GLU A 50 -9.54 3.32 0.00
CA GLU A 50 -10.05 4.70 0.12
C GLU A 50 -11.42 4.78 0.80
N GLU A 51 -12.28 3.76 0.63
CA GLU A 51 -13.58 3.69 1.33
C GLU A 51 -13.44 3.59 2.86
N PHE A 52 -12.28 3.19 3.38
CA PHE A 52 -12.02 3.14 4.82
C PHE A 52 -11.44 4.44 5.38
N LEU A 53 -11.04 5.39 4.53
CA LEU A 53 -10.46 6.66 4.97
C LEU A 53 -11.57 7.64 5.34
N ASP A 54 -11.45 8.26 6.50
CA ASP A 54 -12.29 9.41 6.85
C ASP A 54 -11.89 10.66 6.04
N ASP A 55 -12.70 11.72 6.11
CA ASP A 55 -12.47 12.96 5.37
C ASP A 55 -11.08 13.56 5.63
N ARG A 56 -10.56 13.39 6.85
CA ARG A 56 -9.24 13.91 7.23
C ARG A 56 -8.13 13.12 6.54
N LEU A 57 -8.15 11.80 6.63
CA LEU A 57 -7.15 10.93 6.01
C LEU A 57 -7.20 11.00 4.48
N SER A 58 -8.40 11.04 3.90
CA SER A 58 -8.61 11.25 2.46
C SER A 58 -8.03 12.60 2.01
N GLY A 59 -8.21 13.65 2.80
CA GLY A 59 -7.62 14.96 2.54
C GLY A 59 -6.08 14.92 2.51
N ILE A 60 -5.47 14.28 3.52
CA ILE A 60 -4.02 14.12 3.61
C ILE A 60 -3.48 13.33 2.40
N LEU A 61 -4.14 12.23 2.02
CA LEU A 61 -3.75 11.42 0.87
C LEU A 61 -3.77 12.24 -0.44
N LYS A 62 -4.84 13.00 -0.67
CA LYS A 62 -4.98 13.85 -1.86
C LYS A 62 -3.92 14.94 -1.93
N GLU A 63 -3.63 15.61 -0.81
CA GLU A 63 -2.57 16.62 -0.74
C GLU A 63 -1.18 16.03 -1.02
N PHE A 64 -0.92 14.83 -0.48
CA PHE A 64 0.32 14.10 -0.74
C PHE A 64 0.46 13.77 -2.24
N GLU A 65 -0.58 13.21 -2.85
CA GLU A 65 -0.57 12.74 -4.24
C GLU A 65 -0.53 13.88 -5.27
N GLN A 66 -1.08 15.05 -4.94
CA GLN A 66 -0.91 16.26 -5.74
C GLN A 66 0.56 16.66 -5.88
N ARG A 67 1.37 16.39 -4.85
CA ARG A 67 2.82 16.67 -4.85
C ARG A 67 3.65 15.49 -5.35
N PHE A 68 3.20 14.27 -5.07
CA PHE A 68 3.88 13.02 -5.39
C PHE A 68 2.89 12.07 -6.07
N PRO A 69 2.75 12.12 -7.40
CA PRO A 69 1.75 11.34 -8.10
C PRO A 69 1.88 9.83 -7.83
N ALA A 70 0.77 9.19 -7.48
CA ALA A 70 0.73 7.76 -7.24
C ALA A 70 1.06 6.98 -8.52
N LYS A 71 1.73 5.84 -8.36
CA LYS A 71 1.94 4.89 -9.45
C LYS A 71 0.72 3.97 -9.56
N VAL A 72 0.22 3.84 -10.77
CA VAL A 72 -0.78 2.81 -11.11
C VAL A 72 -0.01 1.57 -11.54
N GLU A 73 -0.33 0.44 -10.93
CA GLU A 73 0.22 -0.85 -11.35
C GLU A 73 -0.33 -1.21 -12.74
N VAL A 74 0.55 -1.64 -13.65
CA VAL A 74 0.24 -1.87 -15.08
C VAL A 74 -0.03 -3.34 -15.36
#